data_AF-A0A2H0B3X2-F1
#
_entry.id   AF-A0A2H0B3X2-F1
#
_cell.length_a   1.000
_cell.length_b   1.000
_cell.length_c   1.000
_cell.angle_alpha   90.00
_cell.angle_beta   90.00
_cell.angle_gamma   90.00
#
_symmetry.space_group_name_H-M   'P 1'
#
loop_
_entity.id
_entity.type
_entity.pdbx_description
1 polymer ?
#
loop_
_entity_poly.entity_id
_entity_poly.type
_entity_poly.pdbx_seq_one_letter_code
_entity_poly.pdbx_strand_id
1 'polypeptide(L)'
;KFKFGAVKVNKESKVTEFSEKPILQDWVNGGYMIFDKRYFEYQKPGELEHAALKRLSDIDQLSLYKHEGFWFAVDTNKEYEDLNKIWKSGKAPWKIWK
;
A
#
# COMPACT_ATOMS: atom_id res chain seq x y z
N LYS A 1 -6.32 0.27 4.48
CA LYS A 1 -7.40 0.79 5.35
C LYS A 1 -7.42 2.30 5.23
N PHE A 2 -8.56 2.90 4.91
CA PHE A 2 -8.68 4.35 4.86
C PHE A 2 -8.48 4.94 6.26
N LYS A 3 -7.74 6.06 6.39
CA LYS A 3 -7.36 6.61 7.71
C LYS A 3 -8.53 7.32 8.43
N PHE A 4 -9.59 7.66 7.70
CA PHE A 4 -10.71 8.46 8.18
C PHE A 4 -12.04 7.69 8.09
N GLY A 5 -13.06 8.18 8.78
CA GLY A 5 -14.44 7.73 8.58
C GLY A 5 -14.94 8.20 7.21
N ALA A 6 -15.48 7.29 6.40
CA ALA A 6 -16.14 7.64 5.16
C ALA A 6 -17.64 7.80 5.41
N VAL A 7 -18.23 8.85 4.85
CA VAL A 7 -19.67 9.11 4.93
C VAL A 7 -20.28 9.16 3.54
N LYS A 8 -21.47 8.59 3.40
CA LYS A 8 -22.35 8.89 2.26
C LYS A 8 -23.40 9.89 2.71
N VAL A 9 -23.65 10.88 1.86
CA VAL A 9 -24.64 11.94 2.11
C VAL A 9 -25.67 11.96 1.00
N ASN A 10 -26.92 12.28 1.33
CA ASN A 10 -27.97 12.50 0.33
C ASN A 10 -27.91 13.94 -0.23
N LYS A 11 -28.82 14.27 -1.16
CA LYS A 11 -28.93 15.60 -1.77
C LYS A 11 -29.26 16.73 -0.76
N GLU A 12 -29.74 16.40 0.43
CA GLU A 12 -30.03 17.33 1.52
C GLU A 12 -28.88 17.44 2.53
N SER A 13 -27.69 16.93 2.19
CA SER A 13 -26.52 16.89 3.08
C SER A 13 -26.73 16.10 4.38
N LYS A 14 -27.69 15.18 4.43
CA LYS A 14 -27.88 14.26 5.56
C LYS A 14 -27.04 13.00 5.34
N VAL A 15 -26.35 12.57 6.40
CA VAL A 15 -25.58 11.32 6.41
C VAL A 15 -26.54 10.13 6.31
N THR A 16 -26.34 9.28 5.31
CA THR A 16 -27.11 8.04 5.11
C THR A 16 -26.32 6.79 5.49
N GLU A 17 -24.99 6.86 5.49
CA GLU A 17 -24.10 5.76 5.87
C GLU A 17 -22.80 6.32 6.46
N PHE A 18 -22.28 5.68 7.50
CA PHE A 18 -20.98 5.98 8.11
C PHE A 18 -20.16 4.69 8.20
N SER A 19 -18.95 4.70 7.65
CA SER A 19 -18.00 3.58 7.73
C SER A 19 -16.72 4.07 8.40
N GLU A 20 -16.43 3.56 9.60
CA GLU A 20 -15.18 3.88 10.30
C GLU A 20 -14.03 3.12 9.64
N LYS A 21 -13.13 3.85 8.97
CA LYS A 21 -11.92 3.30 8.32
C LYS A 21 -12.23 2.18 7.33
N PRO A 22 -13.03 2.46 6.28
CA PRO A 22 -13.39 1.45 5.31
C PRO A 22 -12.15 0.78 4.72
N ILE A 23 -12.29 -0.51 4.44
CA ILE A 23 -11.34 -1.24 3.63
C ILE A 23 -11.58 -0.77 2.19
N LEU A 24 -10.64 -0.01 1.64
CA LEU A 24 -10.63 0.30 0.21
C LEU A 24 -10.52 -1.02 -0.55
N GLN A 25 -11.35 -1.20 -1.59
CA GLN A 25 -11.26 -2.37 -2.47
C GLN A 25 -10.06 -2.28 -3.43
N ASP A 26 -9.44 -1.10 -3.52
CA ASP A 26 -8.31 -0.84 -4.40
C ASP A 26 -7.00 -1.43 -3.86
N TRP A 27 -6.19 -1.96 -4.77
CA TRP A 27 -4.84 -2.40 -4.50
C TRP A 27 -3.90 -1.20 -4.40
N VAL A 28 -2.95 -1.26 -3.47
CA VAL A 28 -1.90 -0.26 -3.31
C VAL A 28 -0.54 -0.87 -3.63
N ASN A 29 0.40 -0.02 -4.05
CA ASN A 29 1.79 -0.42 -4.23
C ASN A 29 2.43 -0.74 -2.87
N GLY A 30 2.80 -2.00 -2.66
CA GLY A 30 3.40 -2.50 -1.42
C GLY A 30 4.93 -2.39 -1.33
N GLY A 31 5.60 -1.85 -2.36
CA GLY A 31 7.05 -1.59 -2.37
C GLY A 31 7.95 -2.76 -2.78
N TYR A 32 7.41 -3.98 -2.93
CA TYR A 32 8.18 -5.14 -3.40
C TYR A 32 7.98 -5.31 -4.91
N MET A 33 9.07 -5.13 -5.67
CA MET A 33 9.04 -5.13 -7.14
C MET A 33 10.09 -6.07 -7.71
N ILE A 34 9.75 -6.68 -8.84
CA ILE A 34 10.66 -7.48 -9.65
C ILE A 34 10.75 -6.80 -11.00
N PHE A 35 11.98 -6.49 -11.41
CA PHE A 35 12.24 -5.78 -12.66
C PHE A 35 13.15 -6.59 -13.56
N ASP A 36 12.86 -6.54 -14.86
CA ASP A 36 13.86 -6.79 -15.88
C ASP A 36 14.89 -5.64 -15.88
N LYS A 37 16.16 -5.92 -16.22
CA LYS A 37 17.21 -4.91 -16.28
C LYS A 37 16.88 -3.74 -17.22
N ARG A 38 16.06 -3.97 -18.25
CA ARG A 38 15.54 -2.93 -19.15
C ARG A 38 14.76 -1.82 -18.42
N TYR A 39 14.33 -2.04 -17.18
CA TYR A 39 13.72 -1.01 -16.33
C TYR A 39 14.52 0.30 -16.29
N PHE A 40 15.85 0.22 -16.28
CA PHE A 40 16.72 1.40 -16.22
C PHE A 40 16.63 2.31 -17.46
N GLU A 41 16.09 1.82 -18.58
CA GLU A 41 15.82 2.63 -19.78
C GLU A 41 14.64 3.60 -19.54
N TYR A 42 13.76 3.30 -18.59
CA TYR A 42 12.56 4.09 -18.27
C TYR A 42 12.74 5.04 -17.08
N GLN A 43 13.81 4.85 -16.29
CA GLN A 43 14.17 5.69 -15.15
C GLN A 43 15.09 6.82 -15.59
N LYS A 44 14.65 8.08 -15.46
CA LYS A 44 15.52 9.23 -15.77
C LYS A 44 16.35 9.63 -14.54
N PRO A 45 17.51 10.29 -14.74
CA PRO A 45 18.32 10.81 -13.64
C PRO A 45 17.51 11.72 -12.71
N GLY A 46 17.57 11.46 -11.40
CA GLY A 46 16.88 12.26 -10.38
C GLY A 46 15.40 11.93 -10.17
N GLU A 47 14.84 10.99 -10.94
CA GLU A 47 13.46 10.54 -10.70
C GLU A 47 13.37 9.53 -9.56
N LEU A 48 12.23 9.54 -8.87
CA LEU A 48 11.78 8.44 -8.03
C LEU A 48 11.07 7.38 -8.89
N GLU A 49 10.95 6.17 -8.36
CA GLU A 49 10.39 4.99 -9.03
C GLU A 49 8.97 5.22 -9.58
N HIS A 50 8.17 6.06 -8.91
CA HIS A 50 6.80 6.37 -9.30
C HIS A 50 6.67 6.90 -10.74
N ALA A 51 7.64 7.70 -11.19
CA ALA A 51 7.62 8.26 -12.54
C ALA A 51 7.83 7.19 -13.63
N ALA A 52 8.77 6.27 -13.41
CA ALA A 52 9.03 5.17 -14.34
C ALA A 52 7.90 4.13 -14.32
N LEU A 53 7.35 3.80 -13.16
CA LEU A 53 6.18 2.90 -13.05
C LEU A 53 4.98 3.42 -13.85
N LYS A 54 4.72 4.72 -13.81
CA LYS A 54 3.67 5.34 -14.63
C LYS A 54 3.95 5.20 -16.13
N ARG A 55 5.19 5.37 -16.58
CA ARG A 55 5.53 5.15 -18.00
C ARG A 55 5.33 3.70 -18.41
N LEU A 56 5.72 2.76 -17.55
CA LEU A 56 5.56 1.34 -17.81
C LEU A 56 4.09 0.94 -17.87
N SER A 57 3.22 1.51 -17.03
CA SER A 57 1.77 1.28 -17.12
C SER A 57 1.17 1.82 -18.41
N ASP A 58 1.67 2.95 -18.91
CA ASP A 58 1.18 3.56 -20.16
C ASP A 58 1.53 2.71 -21.40
N ILE A 59 2.43 1.73 -21.29
CA ILE A 59 2.87 0.83 -22.38
C ILE A 59 2.66 -0.66 -22.07
N ASP A 60 1.77 -1.00 -21.14
CA ASP A 60 1.46 -2.39 -20.75
C ASP A 60 2.69 -3.22 -20.30
N GLN A 61 3.68 -2.57 -19.68
CA GLN A 61 4.88 -3.21 -19.13
C GLN A 61 4.91 -3.21 -17.58
N LEU A 62 3.76 -2.96 -16.94
CA LEU A 62 3.61 -3.06 -15.48
C LEU A 62 2.52 -4.06 -15.12
N SER A 63 2.88 -5.10 -14.35
CA SER A 63 1.96 -6.14 -13.89
C SER A 63 1.78 -6.09 -12.36
N LEU A 64 0.61 -6.56 -11.88
CA LEU A 64 0.28 -6.62 -10.47
C LEU A 64 0.41 -8.05 -9.93
N TYR A 65 1.21 -8.23 -8.88
CA TYR A 65 1.12 -9.40 -8.00
C TYR A 65 0.29 -9.05 -6.77
N LYS A 66 -0.81 -9.78 -6.55
CA LYS A 66 -1.73 -9.56 -5.43
C LYS A 66 -1.26 -10.31 -4.19
N HIS A 67 -0.70 -9.58 -3.22
CA HIS A 67 -0.35 -10.13 -1.91
C HIS A 67 -1.51 -9.97 -0.93
N GLU A 68 -2.16 -11.08 -0.60
CA GLU A 68 -3.29 -11.13 0.34
C GLU A 68 -2.87 -11.42 1.79
N GLY A 69 -1.58 -11.67 2.00
CA GLY A 69 -1.01 -11.94 3.33
C GLY A 69 -0.81 -10.68 4.17
N PHE A 70 -0.10 -10.85 5.28
CA PHE A 70 0.27 -9.72 6.13
C PHE A 70 1.20 -8.75 5.38
N TRP A 71 0.85 -7.46 5.39
CA TRP A 71 1.70 -6.36 4.92
C TRP A 71 1.46 -5.14 5.81
N PHE A 72 2.52 -4.40 6.10
CA PHE A 72 2.46 -3.20 6.95
C PHE A 72 3.60 -2.25 6.60
N ALA A 73 3.30 -0.95 6.50
CA ALA A 73 4.28 0.12 6.37
C ALA A 73 4.45 0.86 7.70
N VAL A 74 5.62 1.45 7.94
CA VAL A 74 5.91 2.23 9.14
C VAL A 74 6.28 3.64 8.74
N ASP A 75 5.32 4.55 8.83
CA ASP A 75 5.51 5.98 8.53
C ASP A 75 5.43 6.84 9.81
N THR A 76 4.84 6.29 10.88
CA THR A 76 4.59 6.99 12.14
C THR A 76 5.13 6.22 13.35
N ASN A 77 5.42 6.93 14.44
CA ASN A 77 5.84 6.30 15.69
C ASN A 77 4.80 5.29 16.23
N LYS A 78 3.51 5.56 16.02
CA LYS A 78 2.44 4.64 16.42
C LYS A 78 2.54 3.30 15.69
N GLU A 79 2.74 3.32 14.38
CA GLU A 79 2.92 2.13 13.54
C GLU A 79 4.16 1.33 13.97
N TYR A 80 5.25 2.03 14.31
CA TYR A 80 6.46 1.42 14.87
C TYR A 80 6.19 0.70 16.20
N GLU A 81 5.48 1.35 17.12
CA GLU A 81 5.09 0.75 18.40
C GLU A 81 4.19 -0.48 18.21
N ASP A 82 3.24 -0.41 17.27
CA ASP A 82 2.31 -1.51 16.99
C ASP A 82 3.03 -2.74 16.42
N LEU A 83 3.97 -2.57 15.47
CA LEU A 83 4.79 -3.69 14.99
C LEU A 83 5.70 -4.26 16.09
N ASN A 84 6.25 -3.42 16.97
CA ASN A 84 7.06 -3.88 18.09
C ASN A 84 6.25 -4.73 19.09
N LYS A 85 4.97 -4.40 19.33
CA LYS A 85 4.08 -5.24 20.16
C LYS A 85 3.88 -6.61 19.52
N ILE A 86 3.64 -6.64 18.21
CA ILE A 86 3.49 -7.91 17.45
C ILE A 86 4.78 -8.73 17.55
N TRP A 87 5.94 -8.10 17.37
CA TRP A 87 7.25 -8.75 17.51
C TRP A 87 7.46 -9.35 18.90
N LYS A 88 7.25 -8.56 19.96
CA LYS A 88 7.39 -8.99 21.36
C LYS A 88 6.42 -10.12 21.74
N SER A 89 5.27 -10.22 21.07
CA SER A 89 4.33 -11.32 21.29
C SER A 89 4.83 -12.69 20.79
N GLY A 90 5.92 -12.72 20.02
CA GLY A 90 6.44 -13.93 19.38
C GLY A 90 5.63 -14.41 18.18
N LYS A 91 4.62 -13.65 17.74
CA LYS A 91 3.70 -14.00 16.65
C LYS A 91 3.86 -13.12 15.40
N ALA A 92 5.07 -12.61 15.15
CA ALA A 92 5.34 -11.77 13.99
C ALA A 92 5.21 -12.56 12.68
N PRO A 93 4.19 -12.30 11.84
CA PRO A 93 3.94 -13.09 10.62
C PRO A 93 5.02 -12.90 9.56
N TRP A 94 5.77 -11.80 9.61
CA TRP A 94 6.90 -11.56 8.70
C TRP A 94 8.18 -12.32 9.11
N LYS A 95 8.27 -12.82 10.35
CA LYS A 95 9.44 -13.58 10.82
C LYS A 95 9.34 -15.04 10.40
N ILE A 96 9.78 -15.34 9.17
CA ILE A 96 9.73 -16.69 8.59
C ILE A 96 11.02 -17.50 8.77
N TRP A 97 12.04 -16.92 9.40
CA TRP A 97 13.33 -17.54 9.65
C TRP A 97 13.46 -18.07 11.10
N LYS A 98 14.46 -18.94 11.31
CA LYS A 98 14.85 -19.46 12.63
C LYS A 98 16.01 -18.65 13.20
#